data_AF-A0A6V8DS52-F1
#
_entry.id   AF-A0A6V8DS52-F1
#
_cell.length_a   1.000
_cell.length_b   1.000
_cell.length_c   1.000
_cell.angle_alpha   90.00
_cell.angle_beta   90.00
_cell.angle_gamma   90.00
#
_symmetry.space_group_name_H-M   'P 1'
#
loop_
_entity.id
_entity.type
_entity.pdbx_description
1 polymer ?
#
loop_
_entity_poly.entity_id
_entity_poly.type
_entity_poly.pdbx_seq_one_letter_code
_entity_poly.pdbx_strand_id
1 'polypeptide(L)'
;LEHIMITPSHHRVHHGRQEIYIDKNFGGTLVLWDKMFGTFQREEEHTPVQFGTDQPLGTTNVFWGNLIPIFRWMGVKIEAPVQGKYRISNLHIVVHGILLFTIYIQYLLMELNGTYTDRLIVFCIGIAGTIGLGFISDQKLWGYRLNLLASTLLVASYFTFFRMNDLIFEVMLALLMCSNLIMLLTAIEEPLHQKTSKEAMGMKA
;
A
#
# COMPACT_ATOMS: atom_id res chain seq x y z
N LEU A 1 -31.64 10.08 11.92
CA LEU A 1 -30.27 9.56 12.21
C LEU A 1 -29.22 10.66 12.08
N GLU A 2 -29.19 11.40 10.96
CA GLU A 2 -28.25 12.49 10.66
C GLU A 2 -28.20 13.66 11.65
N HIS A 3 -29.15 13.73 12.59
CA HIS A 3 -29.13 14.76 13.63
C HIS A 3 -28.19 14.43 14.79
N ILE A 4 -27.88 13.15 15.02
CA ILE A 4 -27.15 12.65 16.20
C ILE A 4 -25.94 11.82 15.78
N MET A 5 -26.07 10.98 14.75
CA MET A 5 -25.03 10.05 14.29
C MET A 5 -24.45 10.49 12.95
N ILE A 6 -23.19 10.11 12.72
CA ILE A 6 -22.55 10.19 11.41
C ILE A 6 -23.16 9.14 10.47
N THR A 7 -23.55 9.56 9.28
CA THR A 7 -24.12 8.68 8.24
C THR A 7 -23.14 8.51 7.08
N PRO A 8 -23.37 7.53 6.17
CA PRO A 8 -22.55 7.40 4.97
C PRO A 8 -22.49 8.68 4.13
N SER A 9 -23.54 9.52 4.14
CA SER A 9 -23.52 10.83 3.46
C SER A 9 -22.54 11.81 4.12
N HIS A 10 -22.56 11.91 5.46
CA HIS A 10 -21.59 12.74 6.18
C HIS A 10 -20.14 12.30 5.92
N HIS A 11 -19.91 10.98 5.89
CA HIS A 11 -18.59 10.42 5.61
C HIS A 11 -18.14 10.65 4.16
N ARG A 12 -19.05 10.66 3.18
CA ARG A 12 -18.70 11.06 1.81
C ARG A 12 -18.21 12.49 1.76
N VAL A 13 -18.95 13.42 2.38
CA VAL A 13 -18.55 14.83 2.46
C VAL A 13 -17.15 14.97 3.07
N HIS A 14 -16.85 14.22 4.14
CA HIS A 14 -15.51 14.23 4.75
C HIS A 14 -14.39 13.85 3.78
N HIS A 15 -14.63 12.92 2.85
CA HIS A 15 -13.67 12.55 1.80
C HIS A 15 -13.75 13.43 0.53
N GLY A 16 -14.60 14.46 0.55
CA GLY A 16 -14.79 15.38 -0.56
C GLY A 16 -13.64 16.36 -0.70
N ARG A 17 -13.19 16.58 -1.94
CA ARG A 17 -12.10 17.51 -2.25
C ARG A 17 -12.56 18.88 -2.76
N GLN A 18 -13.87 19.08 -2.92
CA GLN A 18 -14.41 20.36 -3.35
C GLN A 18 -14.40 21.36 -2.21
N GLU A 19 -14.25 22.65 -2.51
CA GLU A 19 -14.14 23.74 -1.52
C GLU A 19 -15.23 23.70 -0.44
N ILE A 20 -16.47 23.39 -0.81
CA ILE A 20 -17.59 23.26 0.14
C ILE A 20 -17.43 22.09 1.12
N TYR A 21 -16.69 21.05 0.74
CA TYR A 21 -16.53 19.80 1.50
C TYR A 21 -15.17 19.65 2.18
N ILE A 22 -14.18 20.46 1.82
CA ILE A 22 -12.87 20.50 2.48
C ILE A 22 -13.04 20.91 3.94
N ASP A 23 -12.33 20.22 4.82
CA ASP A 23 -12.31 20.47 6.26
C ASP A 23 -13.71 20.44 6.91
N LYS A 24 -14.53 19.46 6.50
CA LYS A 24 -15.88 19.21 7.04
C LYS A 24 -16.04 17.81 7.63
N ASN A 25 -17.03 17.68 8.51
CA ASN A 25 -17.51 16.41 9.07
C ASN A 25 -16.41 15.52 9.66
N PHE A 26 -15.68 16.02 10.65
CA PHE A 26 -14.59 15.31 11.33
C PHE A 26 -15.07 14.30 12.38
N GLY A 27 -16.34 14.35 12.78
CA GLY A 27 -16.91 13.43 13.74
C GLY A 27 -16.81 11.98 13.27
N GLY A 28 -16.35 11.09 14.15
CA GLY A 28 -16.32 9.64 13.87
C GLY A 28 -17.69 8.98 14.03
N THR A 29 -18.31 9.16 15.19
CA THR A 29 -19.59 8.50 15.54
C THR A 29 -20.74 9.48 15.66
N LEU A 30 -20.53 10.60 16.34
CA LEU A 30 -21.55 11.61 16.63
C LEU A 30 -21.33 12.87 15.80
N VAL A 31 -22.38 13.33 15.12
CA VAL A 31 -22.39 14.59 14.34
C VAL A 31 -22.45 15.83 15.23
N LEU A 32 -22.72 15.64 16.53
CA LEU A 32 -22.85 16.72 17.50
C LEU A 32 -21.61 17.61 17.52
N TRP A 33 -20.42 17.01 17.46
CA TRP A 33 -19.16 17.74 17.47
C TRP A 33 -19.04 18.67 16.26
N ASP A 34 -19.38 18.18 15.07
CA ASP A 34 -19.31 18.99 13.85
C ASP A 34 -20.29 20.17 13.87
N LYS A 35 -21.46 19.99 14.50
CA LYS A 35 -22.43 21.09 14.67
C LYS A 35 -21.99 22.09 15.72
N MET A 36 -21.41 21.62 16.83
CA MET A 36 -20.90 22.47 17.90
C MET A 36 -19.72 23.33 17.44
N PHE A 37 -18.82 22.76 16.64
CA PHE A 37 -17.61 23.44 16.16
C PHE A 37 -17.75 24.05 14.76
N GLY A 38 -18.93 23.96 14.13
CA GLY A 38 -19.21 24.60 12.85
C GLY A 38 -18.53 23.95 11.64
N THR A 39 -18.12 22.68 11.75
CA THR A 39 -17.50 21.89 10.68
C THR A 39 -18.52 21.00 9.95
N PHE A 40 -19.79 21.03 10.35
CA PHE A 40 -20.84 20.25 9.71
C PHE A 40 -21.17 20.78 8.31
N GLN A 41 -21.16 19.88 7.33
CA GLN A 41 -21.63 20.15 5.97
C GLN A 41 -22.48 18.97 5.47
N ARG A 42 -23.65 19.27 4.91
CA ARG A 42 -24.49 18.27 4.27
C ARG A 42 -24.00 18.01 2.85
N GLU A 43 -24.23 16.80 2.34
CA GLU A 43 -24.06 16.52 0.91
C GLU A 43 -25.12 17.28 0.11
N GLU A 44 -24.68 18.11 -0.84
CA GLU A 44 -25.53 18.90 -1.71
C GLU A 44 -25.85 18.14 -3.00
N GLU A 45 -27.12 18.12 -3.39
CA GLU A 45 -27.59 17.43 -4.60
C GLU A 45 -26.94 17.98 -5.87
N HIS A 46 -26.77 19.31 -5.94
CA HIS A 46 -26.19 20.00 -7.09
C HIS A 46 -24.66 19.97 -7.13
N THR A 47 -24.00 19.50 -6.07
CA THR A 47 -22.54 19.34 -6.01
C THR A 47 -22.19 17.93 -5.53
N PRO A 48 -22.28 16.90 -6.40
CA PRO A 48 -21.95 15.54 -6.02
C PRO A 48 -20.51 15.43 -5.52
N VAL A 49 -20.28 14.70 -4.42
CA VAL A 49 -18.95 14.55 -3.80
C VAL A 49 -17.94 13.97 -4.79
N GLN A 50 -16.80 14.67 -4.95
CA GLN A 50 -15.63 14.18 -5.65
C GLN A 50 -14.58 13.77 -4.62
N PHE A 51 -14.22 12.49 -4.60
CA PHE A 51 -13.27 11.95 -3.65
C PHE A 51 -11.82 12.35 -3.97
N GLY A 52 -11.02 12.52 -2.93
CA GLY A 52 -9.57 12.65 -3.03
C GLY A 52 -9.02 13.82 -2.22
N THR A 53 -7.80 14.21 -2.54
CA THR A 53 -7.14 15.39 -1.96
C THR A 53 -7.25 16.58 -2.92
N ASP A 54 -7.14 17.78 -2.38
CA ASP A 54 -7.04 19.04 -3.13
C ASP A 54 -5.85 19.05 -4.10
N GLN A 55 -4.75 18.40 -3.70
CA GLN A 55 -3.55 18.19 -4.51
C GLN A 55 -3.36 16.71 -4.82
N PRO A 56 -3.75 16.25 -6.03
CA PRO A 56 -3.51 14.89 -6.45
C PRO A 56 -2.03 14.52 -6.40
N LEU A 57 -1.71 13.38 -5.80
CA LEU A 57 -0.33 12.91 -5.68
C LEU A 57 0.21 12.25 -6.96
N GLY A 58 -0.65 12.01 -7.96
CA GLY A 58 -0.27 11.34 -9.21
C GLY A 58 0.06 9.86 -9.06
N THR A 59 -0.20 9.27 -7.89
CA THR A 59 0.03 7.86 -7.59
C THR A 59 -1.01 7.37 -6.59
N THR A 60 -1.39 6.10 -6.71
CA THR A 60 -2.22 5.38 -5.74
C THR A 60 -1.39 4.45 -4.85
N ASN A 61 -0.06 4.46 -5.01
CA ASN A 61 0.84 3.68 -4.20
C ASN A 61 0.94 4.27 -2.79
N VAL A 62 0.59 3.47 -1.78
CA VAL A 62 0.60 3.88 -0.37
C VAL A 62 1.98 4.39 0.08
N PHE A 63 3.07 3.77 -0.39
CA PHE A 63 4.44 4.19 -0.03
C PHE A 63 4.68 5.65 -0.46
N TRP A 64 4.44 5.96 -1.73
CA TRP A 64 4.61 7.31 -2.26
C TRP A 64 3.54 8.28 -1.76
N GLY A 65 2.32 7.79 -1.53
CA GLY A 65 1.22 8.55 -0.95
C GLY A 65 1.56 9.15 0.41
N ASN A 66 2.33 8.43 1.22
CA ASN A 66 2.79 8.91 2.53
C ASN A 66 4.07 9.74 2.45
N LEU A 67 5.00 9.43 1.53
CA LEU A 67 6.29 10.10 1.47
C LEU A 67 6.28 11.42 0.68
N ILE A 68 5.54 11.52 -0.43
CA ILE A 68 5.51 12.73 -1.26
C ILE A 68 5.12 13.98 -0.44
N PRO A 69 4.08 13.94 0.42
CA PRO A 69 3.74 15.08 1.29
C PRO A 69 4.88 15.49 2.23
N ILE A 70 5.57 14.52 2.84
CA ILE A 70 6.71 14.76 3.74
C ILE A 70 7.85 15.46 3.00
N PHE A 71 8.20 14.97 1.81
CA PHE A 71 9.24 15.59 0.98
C PHE A 71 8.88 17.00 0.53
N ARG A 72 7.62 17.22 0.11
CA ARG A 72 7.11 18.57 -0.23
C ARG A 72 7.20 19.51 0.96
N TRP A 73 6.85 19.06 2.16
CA TRP A 73 6.97 19.83 3.39
C TRP A 73 8.43 20.19 3.71
N MET A 74 9.38 19.29 3.43
CA MET A 74 10.83 19.56 3.53
C MET A 74 11.39 20.41 2.37
N GLY A 75 10.54 20.92 1.46
CA GLY A 75 10.97 21.73 0.31
C GLY A 75 11.55 20.93 -0.85
N VAL A 76 11.49 19.60 -0.81
CA VAL A 76 11.96 18.71 -1.88
C VAL A 76 10.81 18.42 -2.84
N LYS A 77 10.93 18.88 -4.09
CA LYS A 77 9.97 18.55 -5.15
C LYS A 77 10.23 17.14 -5.66
N ILE A 78 9.37 16.21 -5.29
CA ILE A 78 9.37 14.84 -5.81
C ILE A 78 8.16 14.65 -6.72
N GLU A 79 8.42 14.14 -7.91
CA GLU A 79 7.38 13.74 -8.86
C GLU A 79 6.83 12.36 -8.50
N ALA A 80 5.57 12.12 -8.85
CA ALA A 80 4.96 10.81 -8.68
C ALA A 80 5.77 9.76 -9.44
N PRO A 81 5.94 8.55 -8.87
CA PRO A 81 6.57 7.46 -9.61
C PRO A 81 5.83 7.18 -10.92
N VAL A 82 6.58 7.07 -12.02
CA VAL A 82 6.02 6.56 -13.27
C VAL A 82 5.70 5.08 -13.10
N GLN A 83 4.52 4.65 -13.55
CA GLN A 83 4.18 3.24 -13.57
C GLN A 83 5.14 2.47 -14.48
N GLY A 84 5.46 1.25 -14.08
CA GLY A 84 6.31 0.37 -14.86
C GLY A 84 5.65 -0.09 -16.17
N LYS A 85 6.46 -0.75 -16.99
CA LYS A 85 6.10 -1.14 -18.36
C LYS A 85 5.28 -2.43 -18.46
N TYR A 86 5.13 -3.19 -17.38
CA TYR A 86 4.60 -4.55 -17.43
C TYR A 86 3.42 -4.71 -16.49
N ARG A 87 2.36 -5.38 -16.95
CA ARG A 87 1.16 -5.58 -16.13
C ARG A 87 1.35 -6.71 -15.14
N ILE A 88 1.05 -6.41 -13.89
CA ILE A 88 1.08 -7.31 -12.75
C ILE A 88 -0.35 -7.43 -12.24
N SER A 89 -0.78 -8.67 -12.07
CA SER A 89 -2.13 -8.99 -11.61
C SER A 89 -2.36 -8.51 -10.17
N ASN A 90 -3.52 -7.89 -9.93
CA ASN A 90 -3.96 -7.52 -8.58
C ASN A 90 -4.04 -8.74 -7.65
N LEU A 91 -4.42 -9.91 -8.18
CA LEU A 91 -4.44 -11.15 -7.41
C LEU A 91 -3.04 -11.51 -6.90
N HIS A 92 -2.01 -11.29 -7.71
CA HIS A 92 -0.65 -11.54 -7.32
C HIS A 92 -0.20 -10.61 -6.18
N ILE A 93 -0.51 -9.30 -6.30
CA ILE A 93 -0.22 -8.31 -5.25
C ILE A 93 -0.87 -8.73 -3.91
N VAL A 94 -2.12 -9.19 -3.96
CA VAL A 94 -2.86 -9.65 -2.76
C VAL A 94 -2.23 -10.91 -2.17
N VAL A 95 -2.01 -11.95 -2.98
CA VAL A 95 -1.41 -13.21 -2.52
C VAL A 95 -0.03 -12.95 -1.91
N HIS A 96 0.80 -12.16 -2.58
CA HIS A 96 2.14 -11.82 -2.09
C HIS A 96 2.09 -10.99 -0.80
N GLY A 97 1.15 -10.06 -0.70
CA GLY A 97 0.91 -9.28 0.51
C GLY A 97 0.51 -10.15 1.71
N ILE A 98 -0.35 -11.15 1.51
CA ILE A 98 -0.74 -12.11 2.56
C ILE A 98 0.47 -12.93 3.00
N LEU A 99 1.28 -13.43 2.06
CA LEU A 99 2.49 -14.20 2.39
C LEU A 99 3.49 -13.37 3.20
N LEU A 100 3.73 -12.11 2.82
CA LEU A 100 4.56 -11.19 3.58
C LEU A 100 3.98 -10.87 4.97
N PHE A 101 2.65 -10.73 5.08
CA PHE A 101 2.00 -10.55 6.37
C PHE A 101 2.27 -11.74 7.31
N THR A 102 2.24 -12.97 6.80
CA THR A 102 2.58 -14.15 7.60
C THR A 102 4.04 -14.15 8.06
N ILE A 103 4.98 -13.58 7.30
CA ILE A 103 6.36 -13.38 7.76
C ILE A 103 6.41 -12.46 8.99
N TYR A 104 5.61 -11.39 9.01
CA TYR A 104 5.51 -10.51 10.18
C TYR A 104 4.83 -11.20 11.37
N ILE A 105 3.83 -12.06 11.14
CA ILE A 105 3.28 -12.90 12.21
C ILE A 105 4.35 -13.81 12.79
N GLN A 106 5.19 -14.43 11.94
CA GLN A 106 6.30 -15.24 12.45
C GLN A 106 7.28 -14.40 13.25
N TYR A 107 7.65 -13.20 12.77
CA TYR A 107 8.50 -12.29 13.53
C TYR A 107 7.96 -12.04 14.95
N LEU A 108 6.65 -11.84 15.09
CA LEU A 108 6.00 -11.67 16.40
C LEU A 108 6.04 -12.96 17.23
N LEU A 109 5.80 -14.13 16.63
CA LEU A 109 5.90 -15.42 17.34
C LEU A 109 7.32 -15.70 17.83
N MET A 110 8.32 -15.28 17.07
CA MET A 110 9.73 -15.38 17.44
C MET A 110 10.13 -14.41 18.55
N GLU A 111 9.33 -13.40 18.88
CA GLU A 111 9.58 -12.55 20.05
C GLU A 111 9.55 -13.34 21.35
N LEU A 112 8.79 -14.43 21.40
CA LEU A 112 8.65 -15.26 22.59
C LEU A 112 9.85 -16.19 22.83
N ASN A 113 10.46 -16.73 21.76
CA ASN A 113 11.43 -17.84 21.86
C ASN A 113 12.67 -17.72 20.95
N GLY A 114 12.69 -16.75 20.04
CA GLY A 114 13.75 -16.58 19.03
C GLY A 114 14.92 -15.72 19.51
N THR A 115 16.10 -15.91 18.91
CA THR A 115 17.25 -15.04 19.21
C THR A 115 17.06 -13.64 18.62
N TYR A 116 17.83 -12.67 19.09
CA TYR A 116 17.84 -11.32 18.49
C TYR A 116 18.25 -11.36 17.01
N THR A 117 19.24 -12.18 16.67
CA THR A 117 19.75 -12.34 15.31
C THR A 117 18.67 -12.88 14.38
N ASP A 118 17.92 -13.90 14.80
CA ASP A 118 16.85 -14.49 14.00
C ASP A 118 15.76 -13.46 13.71
N ARG A 119 15.35 -12.70 14.74
CA ARG A 119 14.36 -11.63 14.61
C ARG A 119 14.83 -10.51 13.68
N LEU A 120 16.09 -10.10 13.79
CA LEU A 120 16.66 -9.08 12.92
C LEU A 120 16.66 -9.52 11.46
N ILE A 121 17.04 -10.78 11.18
CA ILE A 121 17.02 -11.34 9.83
C ILE A 121 15.59 -11.30 9.26
N VAL A 122 14.61 -11.85 9.99
CA VAL A 122 13.20 -11.89 9.54
C VAL A 122 12.64 -10.49 9.34
N PHE A 123 12.94 -9.55 10.25
CA PHE A 123 12.51 -8.16 10.15
C PHE A 123 13.07 -7.46 8.91
N CYS A 124 14.39 -7.57 8.66
CA CYS A 124 15.02 -6.99 7.48
C CYS A 124 14.40 -7.54 6.18
N ILE A 125 14.02 -8.82 6.17
CA ILE A 125 13.40 -9.44 5.00
C ILE A 125 11.94 -9.01 4.86
N GLY A 126 11.19 -8.92 5.95
CA GLY A 126 9.85 -8.35 5.95
C GLY A 126 9.85 -6.96 5.33
N ILE A 127 10.76 -6.08 5.79
CA ILE A 127 10.90 -4.72 5.25
C ILE A 127 11.26 -4.75 3.76
N ALA A 128 12.29 -5.52 3.37
CA ALA A 128 12.69 -5.61 1.97
C ALA A 128 11.53 -6.11 1.09
N GLY A 129 10.80 -7.11 1.56
CA GLY A 129 9.61 -7.67 0.94
C GLY A 129 8.49 -6.64 0.76
N THR A 130 8.21 -5.86 1.81
CA THR A 130 7.20 -4.78 1.78
C THR A 130 7.59 -3.67 0.81
N ILE A 131 8.87 -3.28 0.79
CA ILE A 131 9.39 -2.30 -0.17
C ILE A 131 9.25 -2.82 -1.60
N GLY A 132 9.66 -4.07 -1.86
CA GLY A 132 9.52 -4.67 -3.19
C GLY A 132 8.06 -4.83 -3.61
N LEU A 133 7.14 -5.16 -2.69
CA LEU A 133 5.70 -5.17 -2.96
C LEU A 133 5.18 -3.79 -3.35
N GLY A 134 5.71 -2.72 -2.75
CA GLY A 134 5.44 -1.34 -3.17
C GLY A 134 5.88 -1.07 -4.61
N PHE A 135 7.04 -1.58 -5.05
CA PHE A 135 7.46 -1.43 -6.44
C PHE A 135 6.68 -2.33 -7.40
N ILE A 136 6.24 -3.51 -6.94
CA ILE A 136 5.36 -4.40 -7.69
C ILE A 136 3.99 -3.74 -7.91
N SER A 137 3.42 -3.06 -6.91
CA SER A 137 2.17 -2.32 -7.09
C SER A 137 2.29 -1.16 -8.09
N ASP A 138 3.49 -0.55 -8.16
CA ASP A 138 3.90 0.40 -9.20
C ASP A 138 4.16 -0.25 -10.58
N GLN A 139 3.94 -1.56 -10.75
CA GLN A 139 4.17 -2.29 -12.00
C GLN A 139 5.66 -2.38 -12.39
N LYS A 140 6.58 -2.20 -11.44
CA LYS A 140 8.03 -2.17 -11.68
C LYS A 140 8.67 -3.53 -11.43
N LEU A 141 9.23 -4.11 -12.51
CA LEU A 141 9.85 -5.44 -12.50
C LEU A 141 11.05 -5.59 -11.54
N TRP A 142 11.73 -4.50 -11.18
CA TRP A 142 12.84 -4.60 -10.24
C TRP A 142 12.38 -4.88 -8.80
N GLY A 143 11.15 -4.51 -8.43
CA GLY A 143 10.56 -4.86 -7.15
C GLY A 143 10.49 -6.37 -6.94
N TYR A 144 10.18 -7.10 -8.01
CA TYR A 144 10.27 -8.56 -8.03
C TYR A 144 11.70 -9.05 -7.76
N ARG A 145 12.71 -8.49 -8.42
CA ARG A 145 14.11 -8.94 -8.27
C ARG A 145 14.59 -8.75 -6.84
N LEU A 146 14.19 -7.65 -6.21
CA LEU A 146 14.43 -7.39 -4.80
C LEU A 146 13.76 -8.46 -3.92
N ASN A 147 12.47 -8.75 -4.15
CA ASN A 147 11.75 -9.76 -3.37
C ASN A 147 12.27 -11.17 -3.57
N LEU A 148 12.65 -11.55 -4.80
CA LEU A 148 13.29 -12.83 -5.07
C LEU A 148 14.60 -12.92 -4.29
N LEU A 149 15.50 -11.95 -4.46
CA LEU A 149 16.78 -11.93 -3.76
C LEU A 149 16.58 -12.02 -2.24
N ALA A 150 15.68 -11.21 -1.68
CA ALA A 150 15.38 -11.22 -0.26
C ALA A 150 14.82 -12.58 0.22
N SER A 151 13.89 -13.18 -0.52
CA SER A 151 13.32 -14.50 -0.18
C SER A 151 14.33 -15.64 -0.35
N THR A 152 15.22 -15.58 -1.35
CA THR A 152 16.30 -16.54 -1.53
C THR A 152 17.32 -16.44 -0.40
N LEU A 153 17.72 -15.22 -0.04
CA LEU A 153 18.59 -14.98 1.11
C LEU A 153 17.93 -15.45 2.42
N LEU A 154 16.61 -15.30 2.57
CA LEU A 154 15.86 -15.78 3.73
C LEU A 154 15.93 -17.30 3.86
N VAL A 155 15.62 -18.01 2.77
CA VAL A 155 15.66 -19.48 2.76
C VAL A 155 17.07 -19.98 3.01
N ALA A 156 18.08 -19.38 2.37
CA ALA A 156 19.48 -19.71 2.64
C ALA A 156 19.87 -19.45 4.10
N SER A 157 19.44 -18.33 4.67
CA SER A 157 19.78 -17.95 6.06
C SER A 157 19.05 -18.83 7.08
N TYR A 158 17.80 -19.21 6.82
CA TYR A 158 17.04 -20.13 7.64
C TYR A 158 17.76 -21.48 7.74
N PHE A 159 18.09 -22.12 6.62
CA PHE A 159 18.76 -23.43 6.65
C PHE A 159 20.21 -23.40 7.13
N THR A 160 20.85 -22.23 7.19
CA THR A 160 22.25 -22.10 7.63
C THR A 160 22.40 -21.67 9.08
N PHE A 161 21.54 -20.75 9.56
CA PHE A 161 21.71 -20.07 10.84
C PHE A 161 20.55 -20.29 11.82
N PHE A 162 19.34 -20.60 11.33
CA PHE A 162 18.22 -20.80 12.24
C PHE A 162 18.36 -22.12 12.97
N ARG A 163 18.10 -22.07 14.28
CA ARG A 163 18.16 -23.22 15.18
C ARG A 163 16.78 -23.77 15.53
N MET A 164 15.74 -23.30 14.84
CA MET A 164 14.36 -23.69 15.02
C MET A 164 13.84 -24.36 13.76
N ASN A 165 13.11 -25.46 13.93
CA ASN A 165 12.35 -26.10 12.86
C ASN A 165 10.87 -25.72 13.06
N ASP A 166 10.35 -24.88 12.18
CA ASP A 166 8.95 -24.48 12.15
C ASP A 166 8.37 -24.79 10.78
N LEU A 167 7.60 -25.89 10.70
CA LEU A 167 7.01 -26.37 9.46
C LEU A 167 6.07 -25.33 8.82
N ILE A 168 5.33 -24.57 9.62
CA ILE A 168 4.40 -23.56 9.10
C ILE A 168 5.23 -22.46 8.43
N PHE A 169 6.29 -22.01 9.10
CA PHE A 169 7.18 -21.01 8.54
C PHE A 169 7.86 -21.50 7.25
N GLU A 170 8.39 -22.73 7.23
CA GLU A 170 9.01 -23.34 6.05
C GLU A 170 8.06 -23.39 4.85
N VAL A 171 6.81 -23.78 5.07
CA VAL A 171 5.78 -23.80 4.02
C VAL A 171 5.50 -22.38 3.52
N MET A 172 5.43 -21.39 4.41
CA MET A 172 5.23 -19.98 4.01
C MET A 172 6.41 -19.43 3.21
N LEU A 173 7.64 -19.80 3.56
CA LEU A 173 8.84 -19.43 2.79
C LEU A 173 8.81 -20.04 1.39
N ALA A 174 8.46 -21.32 1.28
CA ALA A 174 8.33 -21.99 0.00
C ALA A 174 7.25 -21.34 -0.87
N LEU A 175 6.09 -21.02 -0.30
CA LEU A 175 5.00 -20.33 -1.00
C LEU A 175 5.42 -18.92 -1.45
N LEU A 176 6.15 -18.17 -0.62
CA LEU A 176 6.69 -16.85 -0.97
C LEU A 176 7.67 -16.94 -2.15
N MET A 177 8.58 -17.93 -2.13
CA MET A 177 9.50 -18.18 -3.25
C MET A 177 8.77 -18.57 -4.53
N CYS A 178 7.79 -19.48 -4.45
CA CYS A 178 6.98 -19.89 -5.59
C CYS A 178 6.21 -18.70 -6.17
N SER A 179 5.58 -17.88 -5.33
CA SER A 179 4.90 -16.64 -5.73
C SER A 179 5.86 -15.73 -6.50
N ASN A 180 7.05 -15.48 -5.95
CA ASN A 180 8.10 -14.72 -6.62
C ASN A 180 8.45 -15.34 -8.00
N LEU A 181 8.80 -16.62 -8.06
CA LEU A 181 9.19 -17.26 -9.32
C LEU A 181 8.10 -17.20 -10.40
N ILE A 182 6.84 -17.45 -10.04
CA ILE A 182 5.69 -17.32 -10.95
C ILE A 182 5.62 -15.91 -11.53
N MET A 183 5.86 -14.88 -10.72
CA MET A 183 5.83 -13.49 -11.18
C MET A 183 6.97 -13.18 -12.15
N LEU A 184 8.19 -13.69 -11.94
CA LEU A 184 9.27 -13.50 -12.94
C LEU A 184 8.92 -14.06 -14.29
N LEU A 185 8.32 -15.24 -14.28
CA LEU A 185 8.01 -15.98 -15.50
C LEU A 185 6.84 -15.32 -16.24
N THR A 186 5.83 -14.83 -15.51
CA THR A 186 4.61 -14.26 -16.11
C THR A 186 4.69 -12.75 -16.38
N ALA A 187 5.42 -11.96 -15.58
CA ALA A 187 5.46 -10.49 -15.73
C ALA A 187 6.19 -10.02 -17.01
N ILE A 188 6.96 -10.89 -17.66
CA ILE A 188 7.66 -10.56 -18.91
C ILE A 188 6.71 -10.61 -20.12
N GLU A 189 5.53 -11.21 -19.97
CA GLU A 189 4.66 -11.57 -21.11
C GLU A 189 3.66 -10.46 -21.51
N GLU A 190 3.29 -9.56 -20.60
CA GLU A 190 2.27 -8.52 -20.86
C GLU A 190 2.80 -7.08 -20.68
N PRO A 191 3.21 -6.39 -21.76
CA PRO A 191 3.50 -4.97 -21.70
C PRO A 191 2.23 -4.16 -21.42
N LEU A 192 2.30 -3.25 -20.45
CA LEU A 192 1.27 -2.27 -20.12
C LEU A 192 1.25 -1.20 -21.21
N HIS A 193 0.13 -1.06 -21.92
CA HIS A 193 -0.08 0.11 -22.78
C HIS A 193 -0.14 1.36 -21.90
N GLN A 194 0.95 2.14 -21.90
CA GLN A 194 1.01 3.41 -21.19
C GLN A 194 0.07 4.40 -21.88
N LYS A 195 -1.01 4.80 -21.20
CA LYS A 195 -1.74 6.03 -21.57
C LYS A 195 -0.79 7.21 -21.36
N THR A 196 -0.79 8.15 -22.30
CA THR A 196 -0.01 9.39 -22.17
C THR A 196 -0.50 10.17 -20.94
N SER A 197 0.37 10.98 -20.30
CA SER A 197 -0.01 11.71 -19.07
C SER A 197 -1.24 12.61 -19.27
N LYS A 198 -1.46 13.12 -20.50
CA LYS A 198 -2.65 13.87 -20.90
C LYS A 198 -3.94 13.04 -20.84
N GLU A 199 -3.90 11.80 -21.30
CA GLU A 199 -5.04 10.88 -21.28
C GLU A 199 -5.36 10.35 -19.87
N ALA A 200 -4.34 10.18 -19.03
CA ALA A 200 -4.51 9.78 -17.63
C ALA A 200 -5.11 10.90 -16.76
N MET A 201 -4.87 12.17 -17.12
CA MET A 201 -5.42 13.35 -16.45
C MET A 201 -6.80 13.77 -16.96
N GLY A 202 -7.42 13.03 -17.90
CA GLY A 202 -8.74 13.35 -18.44
C GLY A 202 -8.79 14.67 -19.24
N MET A 203 -7.64 15.22 -19.61
CA MET A 203 -7.55 16.43 -20.42
C MET A 203 -7.71 16.03 -21.89
N LYS A 204 -8.87 16.34 -22.48
CA LYS A 204 -9.07 16.23 -23.93
C LYS A 204 -8.11 17.20 -24.64
N ALA A 205 -7.58 16.74 -25.78
CA ALA A 205 -6.71 17.52 -26.66
C ALA A 205 -7.39 18.80 -27.17
#